data_AF-A0A530RBX6-F1
#
_entry.id   AF-A0A530RBX6-F1
#
_cell.length_a   1.000
_cell.length_b   1.000
_cell.length_c   1.000
_cell.angle_alpha   90.00
_cell.angle_beta   90.00
_cell.angle_gamma   90.00
#
_symmetry.space_group_name_H-M   'P 1'
#
loop_
_entity.id
_entity.type
_entity.pdbx_description
1 polymer ?
#
loop_
_entity_poly.entity_id
_entity_poly.type
_entity_poly.pdbx_seq_one_letter_code
_entity_poly.pdbx_strand_id
1 'polypeptide(L)' 'MPPKRPQLNGAVERCNGAWRYEFYAVHDLPHQIDRLQPFVDAFAHRYNHHRPHDALDGKTPAEYLSAFSSGTPQSSHMS' A
#
# COMPACT_ATOMS: atom_id res chain seq x y z
N MET A 1 24.19 -13.85 -4.02
CA MET A 1 23.10 -12.89 -3.68
C MET A 1 22.50 -13.32 -2.36
N PRO A 2 22.44 -12.47 -1.33
CA PRO A 2 21.85 -12.86 -0.05
C PRO A 2 20.35 -13.15 -0.23
N PRO A 3 19.77 -14.04 0.59
CA PRO A 3 18.46 -14.62 0.32
C PRO A 3 17.35 -13.55 0.34
N LYS A 4 16.58 -13.50 -0.74
CA LYS A 4 15.35 -12.71 -0.85
C LYS A 4 14.44 -13.08 0.32
N ARG A 5 14.22 -12.17 1.26
CA ARG A 5 13.30 -12.33 2.39
C ARG A 5 11.88 -12.49 1.83
N PRO A 6 11.30 -13.71 1.80
CA PRO A 6 10.02 -13.95 1.13
C PRO A 6 8.87 -13.19 1.78
N GLN A 7 8.97 -12.91 3.08
CA GLN A 7 7.96 -12.16 3.84
C GLN A 7 7.77 -10.72 3.32
N LEU A 8 8.78 -10.09 2.71
CA LEU A 8 8.65 -8.72 2.19
C LEU A 8 7.90 -8.68 0.85
N ASN A 9 7.93 -9.77 0.09
CA ASN A 9 7.30 -9.79 -1.22
C ASN A 9 5.77 -9.79 -1.13
N GLY A 10 5.18 -10.40 -0.09
CA GLY A 10 3.72 -10.47 0.04
C GLY A 10 3.03 -9.11 0.19
N ALA A 11 3.69 -8.13 0.81
CA ALA A 11 3.17 -6.76 0.90
C ALA A 11 3.25 -6.05 -0.46
N VAL A 12 4.37 -6.21 -1.17
CA VAL A 12 4.59 -5.65 -2.51
C VAL A 12 3.63 -6.28 -3.53
N GLU A 13 3.45 -7.59 -3.48
CA GLU A 13 2.52 -8.34 -4.31
C GLU A 13 1.07 -7.91 -4.06
N ARG A 14 0.66 -7.73 -2.80
CA ARG A 14 -0.67 -7.22 -2.45
C ARG A 14 -0.88 -5.77 -2.92
N CYS A 15 0.13 -4.91 -2.77
CA CYS A 15 0.08 -3.54 -3.27
C CYS A 15 -0.10 -3.53 -4.80
N ASN A 16 0.78 -4.24 -5.53
CA ASN A 16 0.70 -4.35 -6.98
C ASN A 16 -0.63 -4.98 -7.45
N GLY A 17 -1.16 -5.94 -6.68
CA GLY A 17 -2.48 -6.53 -6.90
C GLY A 17 -3.60 -5.50 -6.81
N ALA A 18 -3.61 -4.68 -5.75
CA ALA A 18 -4.59 -3.61 -5.60
C ALA A 18 -4.53 -2.61 -6.77
N TRP A 19 -3.33 -2.18 -7.16
CA TRP A 19 -3.16 -1.30 -8.33
C TRP A 19 -3.69 -1.94 -9.62
N ARG A 20 -3.38 -3.21 -9.86
CA ARG A 20 -3.83 -3.93 -11.06
C ARG A 20 -5.34 -4.09 -11.12
N TYR A 21 -5.94 -4.62 -10.06
CA TYR A 21 -7.33 -5.07 -10.09
C TYR A 21 -8.33 -4.01 -9.65
N GLU A 22 -7.93 -3.02 -8.86
CA GLU A 22 -8.85 -2.01 -8.33
C GLU A 22 -8.69 -0.65 -9.03
N PHE A 23 -7.53 -0.35 -9.61
CA PHE A 23 -7.29 0.91 -10.33
C PHE A 23 -7.23 0.70 -11.85
N TYR A 24 -6.18 0.04 -12.35
CA TYR A 24 -5.93 -0.07 -13.79
C TYR A 24 -7.00 -0.86 -14.56
N ALA A 25 -7.60 -1.88 -13.94
CA ALA A 25 -8.61 -2.71 -14.59
C ALA A 25 -10.03 -2.13 -14.56
N VAL A 26 -10.30 -1.13 -13.72
CA VAL A 26 -11.67 -0.67 -13.41
C VAL A 26 -11.90 0.78 -13.83
N HIS A 27 -10.85 1.59 -13.93
CA HIS A 27 -10.97 2.99 -14.30
C HIS A 27 -10.69 3.20 -15.79
N ASP A 28 -11.52 4.01 -16.44
CA ASP A 28 -11.21 4.54 -17.78
C ASP A 28 -10.19 5.67 -17.63
N LEU A 29 -8.92 5.34 -17.89
CA LEU A 29 -7.79 6.21 -17.58
C LEU A 29 -7.30 6.95 -18.83
N PRO A 30 -6.97 8.25 -18.71
CA PRO A 30 -6.42 9.00 -19.82
C PRO A 30 -5.02 8.52 -20.19
N HIS A 31 -4.69 8.56 -21.48
CA HIS A 31 -3.37 8.16 -21.99
C HIS A 31 -2.28 9.25 -21.85
N GLN A 32 -2.66 10.46 -21.46
CA GLN A 32 -1.74 11.58 -21.27
C GLN A 32 -1.35 11.68 -19.79
N ILE A 33 -0.05 11.80 -19.51
CA ILE A 33 0.50 11.71 -18.15
C ILE A 33 -0.01 12.83 -17.25
N ASP A 34 -0.09 14.06 -17.75
CA ASP A 34 -0.63 15.23 -17.03
C ASP A 34 -2.06 15.00 -16.55
N ARG A 35 -2.85 14.28 -17.35
CA ARG A 35 -4.24 13.93 -17.02
C ARG A 35 -4.34 12.69 -16.14
N LEU A 36 -3.38 11.77 -16.21
CA LEU A 36 -3.35 10.53 -15.43
C LEU A 36 -2.88 10.77 -13.99
N GLN A 37 -1.91 11.67 -13.80
CA GLN A 37 -1.30 11.99 -12.51
C GLN A 37 -2.31 12.20 -11.37
N PRO A 38 -3.37 13.03 -11.50
CA PRO A 38 -4.31 13.26 -10.40
C PRO A 38 -5.07 11.99 -9.99
N PHE A 39 -5.33 11.05 -10.91
CA PHE A 39 -6.00 9.78 -10.60
C PHE A 39 -5.07 8.86 -9.82
N VAL A 40 -3.80 8.80 -10.23
CA VAL A 40 -2.76 8.03 -9.54
C VAL A 40 -2.56 8.57 -8.12
N ASP A 41 -2.45 9.89 -7.97
CA ASP A 41 -2.27 10.55 -6.68
C ASP A 41 -3.47 10.30 -5.76
N ALA A 42 -4.70 10.40 -6.29
CA ALA A 42 -5.92 10.13 -5.54
C ALA A 42 -6.00 8.67 -5.06
N PHE A 43 -5.68 7.71 -5.93
CA PHE A 43 -5.67 6.29 -5.55
C PHE A 43 -4.58 5.99 -4.52
N ALA A 44 -3.37 6.51 -4.72
CA ALA A 44 -2.28 6.37 -3.77
C ALA A 44 -2.63 6.96 -2.40
N HIS A 45 -3.24 8.16 -2.37
CA HIS A 45 -3.70 8.79 -1.14
C HIS A 45 -4.75 7.92 -0.43
N ARG A 46 -5.75 7.41 -1.16
CA ARG A 46 -6.74 6.49 -0.60
C ARG A 46 -6.11 5.24 -0.02
N TYR A 47 -5.19 4.60 -0.74
CA TYR A 47 -4.53 3.38 -0.30
C TYR A 47 -3.68 3.60 0.96
N ASN A 48 -3.00 4.74 1.05
CA ASN A 48 -2.06 5.06 2.14
C ASN A 48 -2.72 5.67 3.38
N HIS A 49 -3.84 6.40 3.24
CA HIS A 49 -4.45 7.18 4.32
C HIS A 49 -5.86 6.73 4.72
N HIS A 50 -6.53 5.92 3.89
CA HIS A 50 -7.92 5.55 4.14
C HIS A 50 -8.17 4.05 4.11
N ARG A 51 -7.28 3.25 3.51
CA ARG A 51 -7.44 1.80 3.46
C ARG A 51 -6.81 1.15 4.70
N PRO A 52 -7.60 0.51 5.58
CA PRO A 52 -7.06 -0.34 6.64
C PRO A 52 -6.45 -1.60 6.02
N HIS A 53 -5.34 -2.09 6.59
CA HIS A 53 -4.68 -3.32 6.16
C HIS A 53 -4.60 -4.30 7.31
N ASP A 54 -5.08 -5.54 7.10
CA ASP A 54 -5.04 -6.59 8.11
C ASP A 54 -3.61 -6.91 8.58
N ALA A 55 -2.64 -6.85 7.65
CA ALA A 55 -1.22 -7.04 7.97
C ALA A 55 -0.66 -5.94 8.89
N LEU A 56 -1.34 -4.81 9.01
CA LEU A 56 -0.99 -3.67 9.86
C LEU A 56 -1.97 -3.55 11.05
N ASP A 57 -2.62 -4.65 11.46
CA ASP A 57 -3.56 -4.66 12.58
C ASP A 57 -4.74 -3.69 12.37
N GLY A 58 -5.23 -3.63 11.14
CA GLY A 58 -6.33 -2.74 10.73
C GLY A 58 -5.92 -1.28 10.53
N LYS A 59 -4.63 -0.93 10.69
CA LYS A 59 -4.14 0.43 10.45
C LYS A 59 -3.91 0.70 8.97
N THR A 60 -3.96 1.97 8.61
CA THR A 60 -3.47 2.46 7.31
C THR A 60 -1.94 2.50 7.29
N PRO A 61 -1.30 2.48 6.11
CA PRO A 61 0.15 2.62 6.00
C PRO A 61 0.67 3.91 6.66
N ALA A 62 -0.06 5.03 6.51
CA ALA A 62 0.30 6.30 7.13
C ALA A 62 0.25 6.24 8.67
N GLU A 63 -0.81 5.66 9.24
CA GLU A 63 -0.93 5.48 10.69
C GLU A 63 0.18 4.58 11.24
N TYR A 64 0.46 3.47 10.55
CA TYR A 64 1.55 2.57 10.92
C TYR A 64 2.91 3.29 10.93
N LEU A 65 3.23 4.05 9.88
CA LEU A 65 4.48 4.82 9.80
C LEU A 65 4.58 5.90 10.88
N SER A 66 3.46 6.55 11.21
CA SER A 66 3.42 7.56 12.29
C SER A 66 3.71 6.95 13.66
N ALA A 67 3.19 5.75 13.94
CA ALA A 67 3.40 5.01 15.19
C ALA A 67 4.85 4.48 15.31
N PHE A 68 5.45 4.06 14.19
CA PHE A 68 6.85 3.66 14.13
C PHE A 68 7.81 4.83 14.35
N SER A 69 7.51 5.98 13.76
CA SER A 69 8.33 7.20 13.90
C SER A 69 8.31 7.78 15.31
N SER A 70 7.27 7.45 16.10
CA SER A 70 7.10 7.85 17.50
C SER A 70 7.66 6.82 18.51
N GLY A 71 8.41 5.82 18.05
CA GLY A 71 9.24 4.96 18.91
C GLY A 71 8.54 3.76 19.54
N THR A 72 7.36 3.36 19.06
CA THR A 72 6.69 2.15 19.55
C THR A 72 6.87 1.00 18.56
N PRO A 73 7.78 0.04 18.81
CA PRO A 73 7.88 -1.13 17.95
C PRO A 73 6.65 -2.02 18.18
N GLN A 74 5.71 -2.03 17.23
CA GLN A 74 4.57 -2.92 17.28
C GLN A 74 5.04 -4.33 16.91
N SER A 75 5.10 -5.22 17.90
CA SER A 75 5.48 -6.62 17.72
C SER A 75 4.35 -7.35 16.98
N SER A 76 4.51 -7.58 15.67
CA SER A 76 3.59 -8.42 14.90
C SER A 76 3.73 -9.87 15.34
N HIS A 77 2.85 -10.30 16.24
CA HIS A 77 2.73 -11.70 16.64
C HIS A 77 1.97 -12.45 15.54
N MET A 78 2.69 -13.23 14.72
CA MET A 78 2.09 -14.29 13.91
C MET A 78 1.69 -15.42 14.87
N SER A 79 0.39 -15.59 15.10
CA SER A 79 -0.19 -16.81 15.68
C SER A 79 -0.42 -17.86 14.60
#